data_AF-A0A0F8VRP4-F1
#
_entry.id   AF-A0A0F8VRP4-F1
#
_cell.length_a   1.000
_cell.length_b   1.000
_cell.length_c   1.000
_cell.angle_alpha   90.00
_cell.angle_beta   90.00
_cell.angle_gamma   90.00
#
_symmetry.space_group_name_H-M   'P 1'
#
loop_
_entity.id
_entity.type
_entity.pdbx_description
1 polymer ?
#
loop_
_entity_poly.entity_id
_entity_poly.type
_entity_poly.pdbx_seq_one_letter_code
_entity_poly.pdbx_strand_id
1 'polypeptide(L)'
;MFVPGLDGSFTGGEVVPVEWFQRRYAEGYRVWAQCVRTGGYAGNDGIKRVASGNLLNAEAGGLEIMAYANASPPTWWPLDRQMREIKTNCGAAWERLQLLPIDVEIPGITLARVAELADALLAAGKNQAIEVLYTARWFWVGHMDDSKNIAWRRFRLWSAHYDWNPDIDFGDNPYGPWPLAEL
;
A
#
# COMPACT_ATOMS: atom_id res chain seq x y z
N MET A 1 -13.37 -3.26 16.48
CA MET A 1 -12.81 -4.62 16.35
C MET A 1 -11.81 -4.57 15.20
N PHE A 2 -10.56 -4.96 15.43
CA PHE A 2 -9.55 -5.01 14.36
C PHE A 2 -9.80 -6.20 13.43
N VAL A 3 -9.58 -6.01 12.14
CA VAL A 3 -9.67 -7.08 11.14
C VAL A 3 -8.24 -7.54 10.82
N PRO A 4 -7.84 -8.77 11.17
CA PRO A 4 -6.49 -9.24 10.88
C PRO A 4 -6.29 -9.43 9.36
N GLY A 5 -5.26 -8.78 8.85
CA GLY A 5 -4.83 -8.88 7.45
C GLY A 5 -3.40 -9.36 7.31
N LEU A 6 -3.02 -9.69 6.09
CA LEU A 6 -1.68 -10.04 5.68
C LEU A 6 -1.30 -9.18 4.48
N ASP A 7 -0.05 -8.75 4.38
CA ASP A 7 0.48 -8.13 3.18
C ASP A 7 1.64 -8.93 2.59
N GLY A 8 1.92 -8.72 1.31
CA GLY A 8 3.07 -9.32 0.66
C GLY A 8 3.44 -8.69 -0.67
N SER A 9 4.71 -8.84 -1.02
CA SER A 9 5.29 -8.36 -2.28
C SER A 9 5.63 -9.51 -3.23
N PHE A 10 6.84 -10.06 -3.13
CA PHE A 10 7.38 -10.98 -4.14
C PHE A 10 7.01 -12.46 -3.93
N THR A 11 6.52 -12.83 -2.75
CA THR A 11 6.10 -14.20 -2.36
C THR A 11 7.03 -15.34 -2.84
N GLY A 12 8.35 -15.18 -2.65
CA GLY A 12 9.33 -16.20 -3.06
C GLY A 12 9.56 -16.31 -4.57
N GLY A 13 9.01 -15.39 -5.37
CA GLY A 13 9.11 -15.37 -6.83
C GLY A 13 8.03 -16.17 -7.54
N GLU A 14 7.12 -16.80 -6.79
CA GLU A 14 6.04 -17.65 -7.30
C GLU A 14 4.68 -17.17 -6.79
N VAL A 15 3.64 -17.48 -7.56
CA VAL A 15 2.26 -17.22 -7.17
C VAL A 15 1.90 -18.14 -6.00
N VAL A 16 1.39 -17.56 -4.92
CA VAL A 16 0.94 -18.30 -3.74
C VAL A 16 -0.30 -19.13 -4.11
N PRO A 17 -0.32 -20.44 -3.80
CA PRO A 17 -1.44 -21.31 -4.17
C PRO A 17 -2.68 -21.01 -3.32
N VAL A 18 -3.87 -21.29 -3.86
CA VAL A 18 -5.17 -21.03 -3.21
C VAL A 18 -5.27 -21.69 -1.83
N GLU A 19 -4.76 -22.92 -1.70
CA GLU A 19 -4.80 -23.70 -0.45
C GLU A 19 -4.03 -23.01 0.68
N TRP A 20 -3.03 -22.20 0.36
CA TRP A 20 -2.32 -21.41 1.37
C TRP A 20 -3.22 -20.31 1.93
N PHE A 21 -3.94 -19.59 1.07
CA PHE A 21 -4.87 -18.54 1.49
C PHE A 21 -6.08 -19.11 2.26
N GLN A 22 -6.59 -20.28 1.85
CA GLN A 22 -7.64 -20.98 2.61
C GLN A 22 -7.20 -21.31 4.03
N ARG A 23 -5.95 -21.74 4.23
CA ARG A 23 -5.39 -21.98 5.58
C ARG A 23 -5.32 -20.68 6.39
N ARG A 24 -4.86 -19.57 5.79
CA ARG A 24 -4.85 -18.26 6.46
C ARG A 24 -6.26 -17.79 6.84
N TYR A 25 -7.23 -17.99 5.96
CA TYR A 25 -8.63 -17.66 6.26
C TYR A 25 -9.16 -18.48 7.46
N ALA A 26 -8.86 -19.79 7.50
CA ALA A 26 -9.21 -20.67 8.61
C ALA A 26 -8.50 -20.29 9.93
N GLU A 27 -7.29 -19.73 9.86
CA GLU A 27 -6.55 -19.17 11.00
C GLU A 27 -7.12 -17.84 11.51
N GLY A 28 -8.05 -17.23 10.77
CA GLY A 28 -8.75 -16.00 11.19
C GLY A 28 -8.39 -14.76 10.40
N TYR A 29 -7.41 -14.81 9.49
CA TYR A 29 -7.11 -13.70 8.59
C TYR A 29 -8.27 -13.43 7.63
N ARG A 30 -8.47 -12.17 7.25
CA ARG A 30 -9.60 -11.76 6.40
C ARG A 30 -9.19 -10.97 5.16
N VAL A 31 -8.04 -10.31 5.19
CA VAL A 31 -7.59 -9.44 4.10
C VAL A 31 -6.21 -9.87 3.61
N TRP A 32 -6.01 -9.83 2.30
CA TRP A 32 -4.70 -9.90 1.64
C TRP A 32 -4.39 -8.58 0.93
N ALA A 33 -3.25 -7.97 1.26
CA ALA A 33 -2.73 -6.76 0.64
C ALA A 33 -1.51 -7.07 -0.23
N GLN A 34 -1.66 -6.97 -1.55
CA GLN A 34 -0.57 -7.25 -2.49
C GLN A 34 0.14 -5.96 -2.94
N CYS A 35 1.47 -5.89 -2.80
CA CYS A 35 2.24 -4.86 -3.49
C CYS A 35 2.10 -5.05 -5.00
N VAL A 36 1.70 -3.99 -5.71
CA VAL A 36 1.60 -3.97 -7.17
C VAL A 36 2.60 -3.02 -7.81
N ARG A 37 3.35 -2.24 -7.02
CA ARG A 37 4.45 -1.40 -7.51
C ARG A 37 5.40 -1.02 -6.37
N THR A 38 6.68 -1.39 -6.48
CA THR A 38 7.74 -1.08 -5.50
C THR A 38 8.40 0.30 -5.69
N GLY A 39 7.80 1.19 -6.49
CA GLY A 39 8.32 2.51 -6.85
C GLY A 39 9.59 2.55 -7.72
N GLY A 40 10.34 1.45 -7.86
CA GLY A 40 11.51 1.32 -8.73
C GLY A 40 11.52 0.01 -9.54
N TYR A 41 12.44 -0.14 -10.51
CA TYR A 41 12.53 -1.41 -11.25
C TYR A 41 13.23 -2.54 -10.48
N ALA A 42 13.94 -2.21 -9.40
CA ALA A 42 14.36 -3.21 -8.44
C ALA A 42 13.14 -3.98 -7.91
N GLY A 43 13.06 -5.27 -8.23
CA GLY A 43 11.96 -6.15 -7.84
C GLY A 43 10.71 -6.12 -8.71
N ASN A 44 10.56 -5.19 -9.66
CA ASN A 44 9.31 -5.09 -10.45
C ASN A 44 9.03 -6.35 -11.29
N ASP A 45 10.07 -7.05 -11.74
CA ASP A 45 9.90 -8.34 -12.42
C ASP A 45 9.35 -9.43 -11.50
N GLY A 46 9.68 -9.37 -10.21
CA GLY A 46 9.05 -10.22 -9.20
C GLY A 46 7.56 -9.89 -9.04
N ILE A 47 7.21 -8.62 -8.93
CA ILE A 47 5.81 -8.18 -8.82
C ILE A 47 5.00 -8.61 -10.05
N LYS A 48 5.51 -8.38 -11.26
CA LYS A 48 4.85 -8.79 -12.52
C LYS A 48 4.55 -10.29 -12.56
N ARG A 49 5.42 -11.12 -11.98
CA ARG A 49 5.24 -12.58 -11.94
C ARG A 49 4.13 -13.01 -11.00
N VAL A 50 3.95 -12.32 -9.87
CA VAL A 50 3.15 -12.87 -8.75
C VAL A 50 1.87 -12.08 -8.45
N ALA A 51 1.86 -10.76 -8.65
CA ALA A 51 0.85 -9.90 -8.04
C ALA A 51 -0.58 -10.22 -8.48
N SER A 52 -0.84 -10.29 -9.79
CA SER A 52 -2.17 -10.65 -10.28
C SER A 52 -2.58 -12.06 -9.85
N GLY A 53 -1.65 -13.02 -9.81
CA GLY A 53 -1.95 -14.39 -9.38
C GLY A 53 -2.29 -14.47 -7.90
N ASN A 54 -1.51 -13.79 -7.05
CA ASN A 54 -1.73 -13.73 -5.61
C ASN A 54 -3.07 -13.08 -5.26
N LEU A 55 -3.42 -11.98 -5.94
CA LEU A 55 -4.72 -11.32 -5.75
C LEU A 55 -5.87 -12.28 -6.08
N LEU A 56 -5.83 -12.94 -7.24
CA LEU A 56 -6.90 -13.85 -7.64
C LEU A 56 -6.96 -15.10 -6.74
N ASN A 57 -5.82 -15.64 -6.34
CA ASN A 57 -5.77 -16.81 -5.47
C ASN A 57 -6.18 -16.49 -4.02
N ALA A 58 -5.91 -15.28 -3.54
CA ALA A 58 -6.38 -14.81 -2.24
C ALA A 58 -7.90 -14.68 -2.21
N GLU A 59 -8.49 -14.07 -3.25
CA GLU A 59 -9.95 -13.98 -3.44
C GLU A 59 -10.57 -15.39 -3.50
N ALA A 60 -10.01 -16.29 -4.32
CA ALA A 60 -10.46 -17.68 -4.42
C ALA A 60 -10.27 -18.47 -3.11
N GLY A 61 -9.30 -18.06 -2.28
CA GLY A 61 -9.04 -18.62 -0.96
C GLY A 61 -9.96 -18.08 0.14
N GLY A 62 -10.85 -17.14 -0.18
CA GLY A 62 -11.84 -16.57 0.73
C GLY A 62 -11.42 -15.29 1.44
N LEU A 63 -10.26 -14.71 1.10
CA LEU A 63 -9.82 -13.43 1.65
C LEU A 63 -10.38 -12.26 0.82
N GLU A 64 -10.73 -11.16 1.49
CA GLU A 64 -10.90 -9.87 0.82
C GLU A 64 -9.55 -9.39 0.28
N ILE A 65 -9.56 -8.78 -0.89
CA ILE A 65 -8.34 -8.35 -1.56
C ILE A 65 -8.22 -6.83 -1.59
N MET A 66 -7.01 -6.38 -1.31
CA MET A 66 -6.55 -5.03 -1.60
C MET A 66 -5.16 -5.10 -2.24
N ALA A 67 -4.76 -4.02 -2.89
CA ALA A 67 -3.40 -3.86 -3.39
C ALA A 67 -2.77 -2.64 -2.73
N TYR A 68 -1.46 -2.45 -2.85
CA TYR A 68 -0.80 -1.19 -2.49
C TYR A 68 0.33 -0.89 -3.47
N ALA A 69 0.69 0.37 -3.58
CA ALA A 69 1.75 0.81 -4.49
C ALA A 69 2.59 1.91 -3.84
N ASN A 70 3.91 1.77 -3.87
CA ASN A 70 4.80 2.86 -3.48
C ASN A 70 4.62 4.02 -4.46
N ALA A 71 4.52 5.24 -3.93
CA ALA A 71 4.68 6.44 -4.72
C ALA A 71 6.15 6.55 -5.16
N SER A 72 6.39 6.77 -6.45
CA SER A 72 7.76 6.86 -6.99
C SER A 72 8.21 8.32 -6.98
N PRO A 73 9.46 8.63 -6.62
CA PRO A 73 9.99 9.99 -6.71
C PRO A 73 9.70 10.64 -8.06
N PRO A 74 9.38 11.95 -8.09
CA PRO A 74 8.92 12.59 -9.31
C PRO A 74 9.95 12.62 -10.43
N THR A 75 11.23 12.53 -10.09
CA THR A 75 12.36 12.51 -11.01
C THR A 75 12.63 11.15 -11.64
N TRP A 76 12.06 10.06 -11.09
CA TRP A 76 12.32 8.72 -11.61
C TRP A 76 11.45 8.41 -12.83
N TRP A 77 10.15 8.61 -12.70
CA TRP A 77 9.18 8.24 -13.74
C TRP A 77 8.03 9.23 -13.83
N PRO A 78 7.48 9.46 -15.04
CA PRO A 78 6.17 10.07 -15.21
C PRO A 78 5.06 9.27 -14.51
N LEU A 79 4.03 9.97 -14.03
CA LEU A 79 2.88 9.37 -13.34
C LEU A 79 2.12 8.36 -14.22
N ASP A 80 1.95 8.66 -15.52
CA ASP A 80 1.21 7.80 -16.45
C ASP A 80 1.88 6.42 -16.60
N ARG A 81 3.22 6.38 -16.57
CA ARG A 81 3.98 5.12 -16.55
C ARG A 81 3.69 4.35 -15.27
N GLN A 82 3.76 5.01 -14.11
CA GLN A 82 3.49 4.36 -12.83
C GLN A 82 2.07 3.78 -12.77
N MET A 83 1.06 4.54 -13.18
CA MET A 83 -0.34 4.07 -13.23
C MET A 83 -0.54 2.89 -14.19
N ARG A 84 0.11 2.92 -15.36
CA ARG A 84 0.07 1.82 -16.31
C ARG A 84 0.63 0.54 -15.70
N GLU A 85 1.77 0.63 -15.03
CA GLU A 85 2.42 -0.52 -14.39
C GLU A 85 1.60 -1.07 -13.22
N ILE A 86 1.04 -0.20 -12.38
CA ILE A 86 0.11 -0.59 -11.30
C ILE A 86 -1.04 -1.42 -11.90
N LYS A 87 -1.72 -0.87 -12.93
CA LYS A 87 -2.84 -1.56 -13.57
C LYS A 87 -2.43 -2.88 -14.22
N THR A 88 -1.29 -2.91 -14.93
CA THR A 88 -0.76 -4.13 -15.54
C THR A 88 -0.46 -5.20 -14.49
N ASN A 89 0.15 -4.83 -13.37
CA ASN A 89 0.52 -5.77 -12.30
C ASN A 89 -0.70 -6.31 -11.54
N CYS A 90 -1.76 -5.51 -11.39
CA CYS A 90 -3.04 -5.99 -10.87
C CYS A 90 -3.72 -7.01 -11.81
N GLY A 91 -3.47 -6.93 -13.13
CA GLY A 91 -4.05 -7.82 -14.13
C GLY A 91 -5.57 -7.89 -14.04
N ALA A 92 -6.13 -9.10 -14.09
CA ALA A 92 -7.57 -9.32 -14.06
C ALA A 92 -8.22 -9.00 -12.69
N ALA A 93 -7.43 -8.79 -11.64
CA ALA A 93 -7.94 -8.35 -10.34
C ALA A 93 -8.23 -6.83 -10.31
N TRP A 94 -7.73 -6.05 -11.28
CA TRP A 94 -7.89 -4.59 -11.29
C TRP A 94 -9.34 -4.14 -11.14
N GLU A 95 -10.29 -4.75 -11.85
CA GLU A 95 -11.70 -4.35 -11.81
C GLU A 95 -12.38 -4.67 -10.45
N ARG A 96 -11.85 -5.63 -9.69
CA ARG A 96 -12.39 -6.05 -8.39
C ARG A 96 -11.82 -5.25 -7.22
N LEU A 97 -10.60 -4.75 -7.36
CA LEU A 97 -9.94 -3.94 -6.32
C LEU A 97 -10.67 -2.62 -6.11
N GLN A 98 -11.01 -2.32 -4.85
CA GLN A 98 -11.55 -1.02 -4.45
C GLN A 98 -10.52 -0.20 -3.68
N LEU A 99 -9.74 -0.84 -2.80
CA LEU A 99 -8.74 -0.21 -1.96
C LEU A 99 -7.33 -0.46 -2.50
N LEU A 100 -6.59 0.63 -2.70
CA LEU A 100 -5.22 0.65 -3.18
C LEU A 100 -4.41 1.74 -2.44
N PRO A 101 -4.00 1.51 -1.19
CA PRO A 101 -3.25 2.50 -0.42
C PRO A 101 -1.93 2.85 -1.09
N ILE A 102 -1.49 4.08 -0.82
CA ILE A 102 -0.23 4.60 -1.33
C ILE A 102 0.84 4.40 -0.27
N ASP A 103 1.88 3.64 -0.61
CA ASP A 103 3.04 3.43 0.24
C ASP A 103 4.06 4.56 0.05
N VAL A 104 4.46 5.19 1.15
CA VAL A 104 5.36 6.35 1.20
C VAL A 104 6.58 5.99 2.04
N GLU A 105 7.53 5.30 1.40
CA GLU A 105 8.78 4.84 2.02
C GLU A 105 10.02 4.98 1.10
N ILE A 106 9.94 5.77 0.02
CA ILE A 106 11.06 6.00 -0.89
C ILE A 106 11.62 7.42 -0.75
N PRO A 107 12.92 7.60 -0.42
CA PRO A 107 13.52 8.93 -0.32
C PRO A 107 13.37 9.75 -1.61
N GLY A 108 13.08 11.04 -1.47
CA GLY A 108 12.84 11.95 -2.58
C GLY A 108 11.40 11.97 -3.10
N ILE A 109 10.48 11.24 -2.44
CA ILE A 109 9.05 11.41 -2.66
C ILE A 109 8.55 12.74 -2.08
N THR A 110 7.47 13.28 -2.63
CA THR A 110 6.89 14.56 -2.20
C THR A 110 5.38 14.44 -2.02
N LEU A 111 4.79 15.33 -1.22
CA LEU A 111 3.33 15.45 -1.11
C LEU A 111 2.66 15.60 -2.46
N ALA A 112 3.20 16.45 -3.34
CA ALA A 112 2.64 16.68 -4.66
C ALA A 112 2.55 15.38 -5.47
N ARG A 113 3.61 14.56 -5.47
CA ARG A 113 3.61 13.28 -6.18
C ARG A 113 2.66 12.25 -5.54
N VAL A 114 2.56 12.22 -4.21
CA VAL A 114 1.58 11.34 -3.53
C VAL A 114 0.15 11.75 -3.89
N ALA A 115 -0.15 13.06 -3.88
CA ALA A 115 -1.44 13.60 -4.27
C ALA A 115 -1.77 13.31 -5.75
N GLU A 116 -0.81 13.48 -6.66
CA GLU A 116 -0.93 13.12 -8.08
C GLU A 116 -1.34 11.65 -8.27
N LEU A 117 -0.68 10.73 -7.55
CA LEU A 117 -1.02 9.30 -7.60
C LEU A 117 -2.40 9.03 -7.01
N ALA A 118 -2.75 9.68 -5.91
CA ALA A 118 -4.05 9.57 -5.27
C ALA A 118 -5.18 10.02 -6.22
N ASP A 119 -5.03 11.17 -6.86
CA ASP A 119 -5.96 11.71 -7.84
C ASP A 119 -6.11 10.76 -9.04
N ALA A 120 -5.02 10.19 -9.52
CA ALA A 120 -5.05 9.24 -10.63
C ALA A 120 -5.75 7.91 -10.26
N LEU A 121 -5.56 7.43 -9.02
CA LEU A 121 -6.26 6.24 -8.51
C LEU A 121 -7.76 6.52 -8.34
N LEU A 122 -8.15 7.69 -7.79
CA LEU A 122 -9.54 8.13 -7.71
C LEU A 122 -10.17 8.23 -9.10
N ALA A 123 -9.50 8.86 -10.06
CA ALA A 123 -9.98 8.97 -11.43
C ALA A 123 -10.17 7.61 -12.12
N ALA A 124 -9.42 6.60 -11.68
CA ALA A 124 -9.56 5.22 -12.15
C ALA A 124 -10.57 4.38 -11.34
N GLY A 125 -11.36 5.02 -10.46
CA GLY A 125 -12.39 4.39 -9.64
C GLY A 125 -11.87 3.62 -8.43
N LYS A 126 -10.63 3.84 -8.00
CA LYS A 126 -10.05 3.26 -6.78
C LYS A 126 -10.15 4.24 -5.63
N ASN A 127 -10.07 3.75 -4.39
CA ASN A 127 -10.04 4.55 -3.15
C ASN A 127 -11.23 5.52 -2.98
N GLN A 128 -12.37 5.26 -3.64
CA GLN A 128 -13.52 6.18 -3.64
C GLN A 128 -14.12 6.39 -2.26
N ALA A 129 -14.12 5.36 -1.42
CA ALA A 129 -14.65 5.44 -0.06
C ALA A 129 -13.65 6.05 0.92
N ILE A 130 -12.35 5.81 0.70
CA ILE A 130 -11.28 6.17 1.62
C ILE A 130 -9.94 6.15 0.89
N GLU A 131 -9.13 7.17 1.14
CA GLU A 131 -7.74 7.23 0.72
C GLU A 131 -6.84 6.88 1.91
N VAL A 132 -5.97 5.90 1.73
CA VAL A 132 -5.08 5.41 2.78
C VAL A 132 -3.63 5.60 2.33
N LEU A 133 -2.80 6.06 3.24
CA LEU A 133 -1.35 6.19 3.08
C LEU A 133 -0.66 5.23 4.05
N TYR A 134 0.29 4.47 3.55
CA TYR A 134 1.16 3.62 4.36
C TYR A 134 2.54 4.26 4.51
N THR A 135 3.09 4.24 5.73
CA THR A 135 4.47 4.69 6.01
C THR A 135 4.90 4.27 7.43
N ALA A 136 6.18 4.43 7.72
CA ALA A 136 6.75 4.26 9.06
C ALA A 136 7.29 5.59 9.61
N ARG A 137 7.29 5.75 10.93
CA ARG A 137 7.82 6.97 11.58
C ARG A 137 9.25 7.29 11.21
N TRP A 138 10.13 6.28 11.26
CA TRP A 138 11.56 6.46 10.98
C TRP A 138 11.78 7.06 9.59
N PHE A 139 10.96 6.62 8.62
CA PHE A 139 11.01 7.14 7.27
C PHE A 139 10.47 8.57 7.24
N TRP A 140 9.29 8.78 7.83
CA TRP A 140 8.60 10.06 7.81
C TRP A 140 9.44 11.19 8.40
N VAL A 141 10.00 10.98 9.59
CA VAL A 141 10.80 11.99 10.30
C VAL A 141 12.13 12.26 9.58
N GLY A 142 12.71 11.25 8.94
CA GLY A 142 14.01 11.36 8.28
C GLY A 142 13.98 11.87 6.84
N HIS A 143 12.85 11.74 6.14
CA HIS A 143 12.80 11.91 4.68
C HIS A 143 11.67 12.79 4.17
N MET A 144 10.67 13.14 4.99
CA MET A 144 9.56 13.99 4.58
C MET A 144 9.78 15.43 5.06
N ASP A 145 10.36 16.26 4.19
CA ASP A 145 10.68 17.67 4.49
C ASP A 145 9.45 18.50 4.88
N ASP A 146 8.27 18.14 4.36
CA ASP A 146 6.98 18.77 4.67
C ASP A 146 6.11 17.91 5.61
N SER A 147 6.76 17.14 6.48
CA SER A 147 6.14 16.17 7.40
C SER A 147 4.97 16.69 8.25
N LYS A 148 4.83 18.00 8.46
CA LYS A 148 3.73 18.62 9.24
C LYS A 148 2.70 19.35 8.38
N ASN A 149 2.81 19.28 7.06
CA ASN A 149 1.84 19.90 6.15
C ASN A 149 0.45 19.29 6.33
N ILE A 150 -0.55 20.11 6.64
CA ILE A 150 -1.92 19.66 6.94
C ILE A 150 -2.59 18.90 5.78
N ALA A 151 -2.12 19.10 4.54
CA ALA A 151 -2.63 18.41 3.37
C ALA A 151 -2.46 16.88 3.45
N TRP A 152 -1.51 16.35 4.23
CA TRP A 152 -1.39 14.91 4.46
C TRP A 152 -2.61 14.30 5.18
N ARG A 153 -3.42 15.10 5.88
CA ARG A 153 -4.68 14.65 6.50
C ARG A 153 -5.76 14.26 5.49
N ARG A 154 -5.52 14.46 4.20
CA ARG A 154 -6.30 13.83 3.12
C ARG A 154 -6.35 12.31 3.29
N PHE A 155 -5.26 11.70 3.76
CA PHE A 155 -5.11 10.26 3.88
C PHE A 155 -5.38 9.78 5.30
N ARG A 156 -6.07 8.65 5.44
CA ARG A 156 -5.98 7.84 6.67
C ARG A 156 -4.64 7.12 6.70
N LEU A 157 -4.13 6.87 7.89
CA LEU A 157 -2.78 6.33 8.05
C LEU A 157 -2.83 4.83 8.33
N TRP A 158 -2.10 4.08 7.54
CA TRP A 158 -1.72 2.70 7.84
C TRP A 158 -0.25 2.72 8.28
N SER A 159 0.00 2.74 9.59
CA SER A 159 1.34 2.89 10.12
C SER A 159 2.04 1.54 10.32
N ALA A 160 3.33 1.49 10.00
CA ALA A 160 4.18 0.34 10.27
C ALA A 160 4.91 0.48 11.62
N HIS A 161 4.65 -0.48 12.51
CA HIS A 161 5.23 -0.56 13.87
C HIS A 161 6.29 -1.66 13.94
N TYR A 162 7.46 -1.43 13.34
CA TYR A 162 8.53 -2.46 13.29
C TYR A 162 9.21 -2.73 14.64
N ASP A 163 9.00 -1.86 15.64
CA ASP A 163 9.53 -1.99 16.99
C ASP A 163 8.60 -2.73 17.96
N TRP A 164 7.47 -3.25 17.46
CA TRP A 164 6.43 -3.94 18.23
C TRP A 164 5.79 -3.09 19.34
N ASN A 165 5.98 -1.77 19.28
CA ASN A 165 5.37 -0.84 20.22
C ASN A 165 4.53 0.20 19.45
N PRO A 166 3.20 0.00 19.35
CA PRO A 166 2.33 0.93 18.62
C PRO A 166 2.34 2.36 19.21
N ASP A 167 2.71 2.51 20.49
CA ASP A 167 2.73 3.80 21.18
C ASP A 167 3.97 4.64 20.85
N ILE A 168 5.06 4.06 20.33
CA ILE A 168 6.24 4.85 19.95
C ILE A 168 5.89 5.79 18.79
N ASP A 169 5.02 5.35 17.90
CA ASP A 169 4.75 6.07 16.66
C ASP A 169 3.71 7.20 16.83
N PHE A 170 2.82 7.10 17.82
CA PHE A 170 1.75 8.09 18.02
C PHE A 170 1.50 8.51 19.46
N GLY A 171 2.02 7.80 20.46
CA GLY A 171 2.03 8.21 21.86
C GLY A 171 3.14 9.21 22.13
N ASP A 172 4.30 8.73 22.60
CA ASP A 172 5.40 9.58 23.06
C ASP A 172 6.10 10.34 21.92
N ASN A 173 5.98 9.88 20.67
CA ASN A 173 6.72 10.46 19.54
C ASN A 173 5.90 10.59 18.24
N PRO A 174 4.83 11.41 18.22
CA PRO A 174 3.95 11.55 17.05
C PRO A 174 4.66 12.11 15.81
N TYR A 175 4.36 11.52 14.64
CA TYR A 175 4.81 12.01 13.35
C TYR A 175 3.65 12.38 12.43
N GLY A 176 3.91 13.19 11.41
CA GLY A 176 2.85 13.67 10.55
C GLY A 176 1.98 14.76 11.18
N PRO A 177 0.92 15.20 10.47
CA PRO A 177 -0.11 16.10 11.00
C PRO A 177 -1.35 15.37 11.55
N TRP A 178 -1.34 14.03 11.60
CA TRP A 178 -2.49 13.25 12.07
C TRP A 178 -2.62 13.34 13.60
N PRO A 179 -3.81 13.65 14.13
CA PRO A 179 -4.05 13.59 15.56
C PRO A 179 -4.25 12.14 16.01
N LEU A 180 -3.88 11.83 17.26
CA LEU A 180 -4.07 10.53 17.91
C LEU A 180 -5.48 9.92 17.75
N ALA A 181 -6.51 10.76 17.74
CA ALA A 181 -7.90 10.31 17.62
C ALA A 181 -8.31 9.88 16.20
N GLU A 182 -7.47 10.11 15.18
CA GLU A 182 -7.72 9.78 13.77
C GLU A 182 -6.91 8.59 13.26
N LEU A 183 -6.27 7.87 14.19
CA LEU A 183 -5.39 6.73 13.97
C LEU A 183 -6.02 5.43 14.48
#